data_AF-D1BSA8-F1
#
_entry.id   AF-D1BSA8-F1
#
_cell.length_a   1.000
_cell.length_b   1.000
_cell.length_c   1.000
_cell.angle_alpha   90.00
_cell.angle_beta   90.00
_cell.angle_gamma   90.00
#
_symmetry.space_group_name_H-M   'P 1'
#
loop_
_entity.id
_entity.type
_entity.pdbx_description
1 polymer ?
#
loop_
_entity_poly.entity_id
_entity_poly.type
_entity_poly.pdbx_seq_one_letter_code
_entity_poly.pdbx_strand_id
1 'polypeptide(L)'
;MDYPDAAMHRTADLTALADHMSNSAHESYRLLRGPLWQALRTLGFTGGDVLVQGDGAPTMLNLPDAPERAIDFITARLTNRENASDASDAPGLKGGFGDYDLVIATMPWLDVQLRGIGRHELRTDLHVAKTLAAIKLTKPGGLVAILANHSLMDRAPTEARAAIGREASFLGAVRFPAGVLRAQAGTDDIVDLVLLSKPASGVPDGSVRFTRSVQVTVDRFITTINQYFDDHPEHMLGSICPEVQIWNTSDFTIQGADRGAMLTEYRQALLGIVGHAIVAGIVPRPAELDPATKPPGGWVISGARRYLPDALKDAGIPEGSRFLDRPPEPPARPEPPSIDL
;
A
#
# COMPACT_ATOMS: atom_id res chain seq x y z
N MET A 1 17.30 -28.56 11.07
CA MET A 1 18.61 -27.90 11.13
C MET A 1 18.38 -26.64 11.94
N ASP A 2 18.71 -26.65 13.23
CA ASP A 2 18.53 -25.49 14.10
C ASP A 2 19.47 -24.38 13.64
N TYR A 3 18.91 -23.30 13.09
CA TYR A 3 19.68 -22.09 12.84
C TYR A 3 20.13 -21.52 14.19
N PRO A 4 21.44 -21.29 14.42
CA PRO A 4 21.94 -20.74 15.69
C PRO A 4 21.43 -19.32 16.04
N ASP A 5 20.54 -18.75 15.21
CA ASP A 5 20.05 -17.37 15.24
C ASP A 5 18.51 -17.26 15.34
N ALA A 6 17.77 -18.39 15.44
CA ALA A 6 16.30 -18.36 15.42
C ALA A 6 15.67 -17.54 16.57
N ALA A 7 16.29 -17.59 17.75
CA ALA A 7 15.85 -16.80 18.90
C ALA A 7 16.14 -15.30 18.73
N MET A 8 17.30 -14.96 18.16
CA MET A 8 17.71 -13.59 17.88
C MET A 8 16.85 -12.97 16.76
N HIS A 9 16.61 -13.70 15.66
CA HIS A 9 15.65 -13.29 14.63
C HIS A 9 14.25 -13.08 15.20
N ARG A 10 13.80 -13.98 16.08
CA ARG A 10 12.53 -13.77 16.78
C ARG A 10 12.53 -12.49 17.62
N THR A 11 13.57 -12.24 18.40
CA THR A 11 13.66 -11.01 19.19
C THR A 11 13.67 -9.78 18.30
N ALA A 12 14.44 -9.77 17.21
CA ALA A 12 14.50 -8.67 16.24
C ALA A 12 13.12 -8.41 15.61
N ASP A 13 12.42 -9.45 15.15
CA ASP A 13 11.07 -9.33 14.59
C ASP A 13 10.10 -8.71 15.60
N LEU A 14 10.13 -9.17 16.85
CA LEU A 14 9.23 -8.68 17.89
C LEU A 14 9.53 -7.23 18.29
N THR A 15 10.80 -6.84 18.36
CA THR A 15 11.21 -5.45 18.58
C THR A 15 10.75 -4.55 17.44
N ALA A 16 10.97 -4.96 16.19
CA ALA A 16 10.55 -4.19 15.02
C ALA A 16 9.02 -4.02 14.94
N LEU A 17 8.25 -5.06 15.25
CA LEU A 17 6.79 -4.99 15.36
C LEU A 17 6.34 -4.01 16.46
N ALA A 18 6.98 -4.07 17.64
CA ALA A 18 6.67 -3.15 18.74
C ALA A 18 7.01 -1.70 18.40
N ASP A 19 8.14 -1.47 17.73
CA ASP A 19 8.56 -0.15 17.26
C ASP A 19 7.60 0.40 16.19
N HIS A 20 7.13 -0.42 15.25
CA HIS A 20 6.11 -0.01 14.28
C HIS A 20 4.84 0.50 14.97
N MET A 21 4.39 -0.18 16.03
CA MET A 21 3.19 0.24 16.76
C MET A 21 3.38 1.49 17.60
N SER A 22 4.58 1.65 18.17
CA SER A 22 4.87 2.75 19.08
C SER A 22 5.18 4.05 18.34
N ASN A 23 5.57 3.95 17.08
CA ASN A 23 5.94 5.09 16.26
C ASN A 23 4.94 5.33 15.14
N SER A 24 4.48 6.58 15.02
CA SER A 24 3.50 6.96 14.00
C SER A 24 4.17 7.30 12.66
N ALA A 25 3.62 6.78 11.56
CA ALA A 25 3.95 7.21 10.19
C ALA A 25 3.04 8.35 9.67
N HIS A 26 2.29 9.03 10.56
CA HIS A 26 1.30 10.07 10.22
C HIS A 26 1.86 11.16 9.28
N GLU A 27 3.04 11.69 9.56
CA GLU A 27 3.68 12.71 8.73
C GLU A 27 3.93 12.21 7.30
N SER A 28 4.44 10.98 7.18
CA SER A 28 4.73 10.32 5.91
C SER A 28 3.46 10.07 5.12
N TYR A 29 2.41 9.53 5.74
CA TYR A 29 1.11 9.36 5.09
C TYR A 29 0.51 10.70 4.64
N ARG A 30 0.65 11.78 5.42
CA ARG A 30 0.15 13.09 5.02
C ARG A 30 0.82 13.60 3.74
N LEU A 31 2.13 13.36 3.61
CA LEU A 31 2.91 13.72 2.42
C LEU A 31 2.48 12.91 1.20
N LEU A 32 2.28 11.60 1.35
CA LEU A 32 1.92 10.69 0.26
C LEU A 32 0.45 10.86 -0.19
N ARG A 33 -0.45 11.19 0.73
CA ARG A 33 -1.89 11.31 0.49
C ARG A 33 -2.25 12.29 -0.62
N GLY A 34 -1.68 13.50 -0.61
CA GLY A 34 -2.06 14.57 -1.53
C GLY A 34 -1.91 14.17 -3.01
N PRO A 35 -0.70 13.78 -3.45
CA PRO A 35 -0.47 13.26 -4.80
C PRO A 35 -1.32 12.04 -5.13
N LEU A 36 -1.49 11.09 -4.20
CA LEU A 36 -2.33 9.90 -4.42
C LEU A 36 -3.77 10.29 -4.78
N TRP A 37 -4.43 11.13 -3.98
CA TRP A 37 -5.81 11.56 -4.26
C TRP A 37 -5.94 12.35 -5.56
N GLN A 38 -4.91 13.12 -5.93
CA GLN A 38 -4.88 13.80 -7.22
C GLN A 38 -4.80 12.80 -8.38
N ALA A 39 -3.98 11.76 -8.26
CA ALA A 39 -3.91 10.68 -9.25
C ALA A 39 -5.24 9.93 -9.35
N LEU A 40 -5.83 9.53 -8.23
CA LEU A 40 -7.14 8.85 -8.18
C LEU A 40 -8.25 9.66 -8.85
N ARG A 41 -8.28 10.98 -8.63
CA ARG A 41 -9.21 11.89 -9.34
C ARG A 41 -9.03 11.80 -10.85
N THR A 42 -7.78 11.85 -11.31
CA THR A 42 -7.44 11.89 -12.73
C THR A 42 -7.69 10.54 -13.41
N LEU A 43 -7.59 9.44 -12.65
CA LEU A 43 -8.01 8.10 -13.06
C LEU A 43 -9.54 7.92 -13.13
N GLY A 44 -10.32 8.96 -12.83
CA GLY A 44 -11.78 8.97 -12.98
C GLY A 44 -12.57 8.80 -11.68
N PHE A 45 -11.94 8.81 -10.49
CA PHE A 45 -12.69 8.83 -9.24
C PHE A 45 -13.38 10.19 -9.04
N THR A 46 -14.70 10.19 -9.07
CA THR A 46 -15.53 11.41 -8.93
C THR A 46 -16.23 11.53 -7.57
N GLY A 47 -15.98 10.62 -6.63
CA GLY A 47 -16.73 10.51 -5.37
C GLY A 47 -17.57 9.24 -5.31
N GLY A 48 -18.15 8.95 -4.15
CA GLY A 48 -18.84 7.70 -3.86
C GLY A 48 -18.52 7.15 -2.47
N ASP A 49 -18.80 5.88 -2.26
CA ASP A 49 -18.51 5.15 -1.03
C ASP A 49 -17.06 4.67 -1.03
N VAL A 50 -16.31 4.98 0.02
CA VAL A 50 -14.88 4.63 0.14
C VAL A 50 -14.61 3.79 1.36
N LEU A 51 -13.63 2.89 1.24
CA LEU A 51 -13.01 2.17 2.35
C LEU A 51 -11.53 2.52 2.41
N VAL A 52 -11.08 2.99 3.56
CA VAL A 52 -9.66 3.18 3.87
C VAL A 52 -9.27 2.21 4.97
N GLN A 53 -8.30 1.34 4.70
CA GLN A 53 -7.83 0.28 5.58
C GLN A 53 -6.37 0.49 5.97
N GLY A 54 -6.05 0.12 7.22
CA GLY A 54 -4.71 -0.12 7.74
C GLY A 54 -4.15 1.03 8.56
N ASP A 55 -2.84 0.97 8.81
CA ASP A 55 -2.07 2.02 9.47
C ASP A 55 -2.21 3.35 8.71
N GLY A 56 -2.47 4.45 9.43
CA GLY A 56 -2.67 5.76 8.81
C GLY A 56 -4.02 5.98 8.12
N ALA A 57 -5.02 5.10 8.29
CA ALA A 57 -6.30 5.25 7.59
C ALA A 57 -7.00 6.62 7.82
N PRO A 58 -7.10 7.15 9.06
CA PRO A 58 -7.55 8.53 9.28
C PRO A 58 -6.77 9.55 8.47
N THR A 59 -5.43 9.47 8.49
CA THR A 59 -4.56 10.38 7.74
C THR A 59 -4.83 10.31 6.26
N MET A 60 -4.84 9.09 5.70
CA MET A 60 -5.04 8.82 4.27
C MET A 60 -6.43 9.27 3.79
N LEU A 61 -7.46 9.19 4.64
CA LEU A 61 -8.79 9.74 4.36
C LEU A 61 -8.89 11.26 4.58
N ASN A 62 -7.90 11.89 5.22
CA ASN A 62 -7.91 13.29 5.65
C ASN A 62 -8.90 13.60 6.78
N LEU A 63 -8.88 12.79 7.84
CA LEU A 63 -9.60 13.02 9.09
C LEU A 63 -8.61 13.52 10.19
N PRO A 64 -8.41 14.84 10.34
CA PRO A 64 -7.33 15.40 11.16
C PRO A 64 -7.42 15.09 12.66
N ASP A 65 -8.64 14.88 13.19
CA ASP A 65 -8.88 14.68 14.63
C ASP A 65 -9.17 13.22 15.01
N ALA A 66 -9.18 12.31 14.04
CA ALA A 66 -9.46 10.91 14.30
C ALA A 66 -8.21 10.20 14.84
N PRO A 67 -8.31 9.46 15.96
CA PRO A 67 -7.14 8.82 16.56
C PRO A 67 -6.59 7.74 15.63
N GLU A 68 -5.27 7.71 15.46
CA GLU A 68 -4.61 6.69 14.64
C GLU A 68 -4.60 5.31 15.31
N ARG A 69 -4.64 4.25 14.50
CA ARG A 69 -4.52 2.85 14.93
C ARG A 69 -3.64 2.09 13.94
N ALA A 70 -2.81 1.18 14.42
CA ALA A 70 -1.95 0.36 13.58
C ALA A 70 -2.74 -0.53 12.59
N ILE A 71 -3.96 -0.92 12.97
CA ILE A 71 -4.92 -1.59 12.10
C ILE A 71 -6.26 -0.87 12.26
N ASP A 72 -6.63 -0.07 11.28
CA ASP A 72 -7.93 0.62 11.25
C ASP A 72 -8.70 0.31 9.97
N PHE A 73 -10.01 0.52 10.00
CA PHE A 73 -10.87 0.37 8.83
C PHE A 73 -11.93 1.46 8.90
N ILE A 74 -11.89 2.40 7.98
CA ILE A 74 -12.77 3.57 7.97
C ILE A 74 -13.53 3.59 6.66
N THR A 75 -14.85 3.60 6.79
CA THR A 75 -15.77 3.80 5.67
C THR A 75 -16.26 5.23 5.67
N ALA A 76 -16.39 5.83 4.50
CA ALA A 76 -16.94 7.17 4.36
C ALA A 76 -17.64 7.34 3.01
N ARG A 77 -18.39 8.43 2.86
CA ARG A 77 -18.92 8.87 1.57
C ARG A 77 -18.26 10.19 1.18
N LEU A 78 -17.77 10.25 -0.06
CA LEU A 78 -17.15 11.42 -0.65
C LEU A 78 -18.09 12.02 -1.69
N THR A 79 -18.58 13.23 -1.44
CA THR A 79 -19.43 13.97 -2.37
C THR A 79 -18.65 15.13 -2.96
N ASN A 80 -18.73 15.36 -4.27
CA ASN A 80 -18.14 16.56 -4.88
C ASN A 80 -18.69 17.80 -4.19
N ARG A 81 -17.81 18.76 -3.84
CA ARG A 81 -18.21 19.94 -3.08
C ARG A 81 -19.29 20.79 -3.75
N GLU A 82 -19.38 20.73 -5.07
CA GLU A 82 -20.44 21.40 -5.86
C GLU A 82 -21.82 20.81 -5.59
N ASN A 83 -21.88 19.51 -5.28
CA ASN A 83 -23.11 18.79 -4.97
C ASN A 83 -23.32 18.63 -3.45
N ALA A 84 -22.52 19.32 -2.63
CA ALA A 84 -22.52 19.11 -1.19
C ALA A 84 -23.79 19.59 -0.49
N SER A 85 -24.52 20.55 -1.06
CA SER A 85 -25.84 20.97 -0.53
C SER A 85 -26.86 19.85 -0.52
N ASP A 86 -26.70 18.88 -1.43
CA ASP A 86 -27.59 17.73 -1.62
C ASP A 86 -26.98 16.46 -1.00
N ALA A 87 -25.83 16.59 -0.35
CA ALA A 87 -25.18 15.46 0.30
C ALA A 87 -26.04 14.95 1.45
N SER A 88 -26.43 13.68 1.37
CA SER A 88 -27.05 13.02 2.51
C SER A 88 -26.03 12.88 3.65
N ASP A 89 -26.47 13.18 4.88
CA ASP A 89 -25.77 12.79 6.12
C ASP A 89 -25.84 11.28 6.39
N ALA A 90 -26.51 10.50 5.53
CA ALA A 90 -26.59 9.06 5.66
C ALA A 90 -25.17 8.44 5.56
N PRO A 91 -24.78 7.62 6.54
CA PRO A 91 -23.38 7.30 6.73
C PRO A 91 -22.84 6.22 5.77
N GLY A 92 -21.54 6.25 5.48
CA GLY A 92 -20.87 5.17 4.77
C GLY A 92 -20.85 3.90 5.63
N LEU A 93 -21.57 2.86 5.22
CA LEU A 93 -21.33 1.44 5.56
C LEU A 93 -21.93 0.63 4.43
N LYS A 94 -21.13 -0.16 3.72
CA LYS A 94 -21.61 -1.40 3.13
C LYS A 94 -20.48 -2.45 3.05
N GLY A 95 -20.72 -3.65 3.59
CA GLY A 95 -19.69 -4.64 3.92
C GLY A 95 -19.67 -5.90 3.04
N GLY A 96 -20.46 -5.91 1.98
CA GLY A 96 -20.51 -6.94 0.95
C GLY A 96 -19.55 -6.66 -0.22
N PHE A 97 -19.51 -7.59 -1.16
CA PHE A 97 -18.70 -7.46 -2.36
C PHE A 97 -19.27 -6.40 -3.30
N GLY A 98 -18.39 -5.58 -3.89
CA GLY A 98 -18.79 -4.53 -4.82
C GLY A 98 -19.51 -3.35 -4.17
N ASP A 99 -19.18 -3.01 -2.93
CA ASP A 99 -19.86 -1.96 -2.18
C ASP A 99 -19.15 -0.60 -2.21
N TYR A 100 -17.87 -0.56 -2.56
CA TYR A 100 -17.06 0.66 -2.54
C TYR A 100 -16.62 1.10 -3.94
N ASP A 101 -16.72 2.39 -4.23
CA ASP A 101 -16.20 3.01 -5.45
C ASP A 101 -14.66 3.12 -5.44
N LEU A 102 -14.08 3.21 -4.24
CA LEU A 102 -12.63 3.27 -4.01
C LEU A 102 -12.25 2.52 -2.73
N VAL A 103 -11.21 1.69 -2.82
CA VAL A 103 -10.55 1.10 -1.66
C VAL A 103 -9.09 1.54 -1.61
N ILE A 104 -8.67 2.16 -0.50
CA ILE A 104 -7.26 2.46 -0.20
C ILE A 104 -6.86 1.55 0.96
N ALA A 105 -5.83 0.72 0.80
CA ALA A 105 -5.40 -0.19 1.85
C ALA A 105 -3.90 -0.11 2.09
N THR A 106 -3.50 0.31 3.29
CA THR A 106 -2.17 0.07 3.84
C THR A 106 -2.15 -1.32 4.45
N MET A 107 -1.26 -2.17 3.94
CA MET A 107 -1.16 -3.54 4.41
C MET A 107 -0.52 -3.57 5.80
N PRO A 108 -0.93 -4.49 6.69
CA PRO A 108 -0.31 -4.58 8.00
C PRO A 108 1.21 -4.84 7.89
N TRP A 109 1.99 -4.10 8.68
CA TRP A 109 3.45 -4.33 8.83
C TRP A 109 4.24 -4.20 7.52
N LEU A 110 3.77 -3.32 6.63
CA LEU A 110 4.31 -3.20 5.28
C LEU A 110 5.74 -2.64 5.20
N ASP A 111 6.18 -1.95 6.25
CA ASP A 111 7.51 -1.35 6.41
C ASP A 111 8.37 -2.11 7.43
N VAL A 112 7.88 -3.21 8.02
CA VAL A 112 8.60 -3.97 9.05
C VAL A 112 9.52 -4.98 8.41
N GLN A 113 10.82 -4.90 8.69
CA GLN A 113 11.82 -5.89 8.27
C GLN A 113 11.70 -7.17 9.12
N LEU A 114 10.95 -8.14 8.62
CA LEU A 114 10.84 -9.46 9.24
C LEU A 114 12.04 -10.32 8.84
N ARG A 115 12.89 -10.63 9.81
CA ARG A 115 13.99 -11.55 9.66
C ARG A 115 13.42 -12.96 9.53
N GLY A 116 12.63 -13.46 10.47
CA GLY A 116 12.19 -14.86 10.42
C GLY A 116 11.45 -15.24 9.12
N ILE A 117 12.03 -16.16 8.33
CA ILE A 117 11.49 -16.57 7.00
C ILE A 117 9.99 -16.90 7.05
N GLY A 118 9.55 -17.71 8.03
CA GLY A 118 8.14 -18.05 8.16
C GLY A 118 7.24 -16.84 8.45
N ARG A 119 7.72 -15.83 9.19
CA ARG A 119 6.93 -14.60 9.42
C ARG A 119 6.89 -13.73 8.16
N HIS A 120 8.00 -13.65 7.44
CA HIS A 120 8.09 -12.94 6.17
C HIS A 120 7.12 -13.52 5.12
N GLU A 121 7.07 -14.86 5.00
CA GLU A 121 6.12 -15.57 4.13
C GLU A 121 4.67 -15.32 4.54
N LEU A 122 4.35 -15.46 5.84
CA LEU A 122 3.00 -15.20 6.36
C LEU A 122 2.56 -13.75 6.15
N ARG A 123 3.45 -12.76 6.31
CA ARG A 123 3.17 -11.35 5.98
C ARG A 123 2.82 -11.20 4.50
N THR A 124 3.61 -11.82 3.62
CA THR A 124 3.38 -11.70 2.17
C THR A 124 2.07 -12.34 1.75
N ASP A 125 1.75 -13.52 2.28
CA ASP A 125 0.47 -14.20 2.02
C ASP A 125 -0.71 -13.37 2.54
N LEU A 126 -0.58 -12.74 3.72
CA LEU A 126 -1.57 -11.81 4.26
C LEU A 126 -1.80 -10.61 3.32
N HIS A 127 -0.73 -10.03 2.76
CA HIS A 127 -0.83 -8.89 1.82
C HIS A 127 -1.56 -9.30 0.54
N VAL A 128 -1.28 -10.49 0.00
CA VAL A 128 -2.00 -11.05 -1.16
C VAL A 128 -3.48 -11.22 -0.85
N ALA A 129 -3.79 -11.86 0.28
CA ALA A 129 -5.16 -12.17 0.66
C ALA A 129 -6.00 -10.90 0.89
N LYS A 130 -5.43 -9.89 1.56
CA LYS A 130 -6.06 -8.58 1.77
C LYS A 130 -6.18 -7.77 0.48
N THR A 131 -5.23 -7.89 -0.45
CA THR A 131 -5.34 -7.27 -1.78
C THR A 131 -6.53 -7.85 -2.56
N LEU A 132 -6.67 -9.17 -2.58
CA LEU A 132 -7.82 -9.83 -3.23
C LEU A 132 -9.15 -9.45 -2.56
N ALA A 133 -9.19 -9.34 -1.23
CA ALA A 133 -10.37 -8.88 -0.51
C ALA A 133 -10.73 -7.42 -0.85
N ALA A 134 -9.74 -6.52 -0.91
CA ALA A 134 -9.94 -5.14 -1.34
C ALA A 134 -10.54 -5.04 -2.75
N ILE A 135 -10.04 -5.84 -3.70
CA ILE A 135 -10.59 -5.92 -5.06
C ILE A 135 -12.04 -6.44 -5.04
N LYS A 136 -12.34 -7.48 -4.25
CA LYS A 136 -13.71 -8.00 -4.12
C LYS A 136 -14.69 -6.98 -3.55
N LEU A 137 -14.26 -6.20 -2.57
CA LEU A 137 -15.04 -5.11 -1.96
C LEU A 137 -15.29 -3.93 -2.92
N THR A 138 -14.46 -3.77 -3.95
CA THR A 138 -14.57 -2.68 -4.92
C THR A 138 -15.65 -2.96 -5.97
N LYS A 139 -16.42 -1.94 -6.35
CA LYS A 139 -17.43 -1.98 -7.42
C LYS A 139 -16.77 -2.23 -8.78
N PRO A 140 -17.44 -2.91 -9.73
CA PRO A 140 -17.02 -2.88 -11.13
C PRO A 140 -16.87 -1.42 -11.61
N GLY A 141 -15.75 -1.09 -12.23
CA GLY A 141 -15.37 0.28 -12.59
C GLY A 141 -14.70 1.09 -11.49
N GLY A 142 -14.61 0.57 -10.26
CA GLY A 142 -13.96 1.23 -9.13
C GLY A 142 -12.42 1.08 -9.14
N LEU A 143 -11.78 1.83 -8.25
CA LEU A 143 -10.32 1.87 -8.12
C LEU A 143 -9.85 1.23 -6.81
N VAL A 144 -8.63 0.69 -6.83
CA VAL A 144 -7.95 0.17 -5.64
C VAL A 144 -6.54 0.72 -5.58
N ALA A 145 -6.14 1.25 -4.41
CA ALA A 145 -4.78 1.68 -4.13
C ALA A 145 -4.24 0.89 -2.93
N ILE A 146 -3.16 0.15 -3.13
CA ILE A 146 -2.58 -0.72 -2.12
C ILE A 146 -1.18 -0.22 -1.77
N LEU A 147 -0.92 0.05 -0.49
CA LEU A 147 0.43 0.23 0.04
C LEU A 147 0.84 -1.09 0.70
N ALA A 148 1.82 -1.78 0.13
CA ALA A 148 2.26 -3.10 0.58
C ALA A 148 3.78 -3.18 0.64
N ASN A 149 4.28 -4.23 1.29
CA ASN A 149 5.70 -4.54 1.21
C ASN A 149 6.04 -4.94 -0.25
N HIS A 150 7.26 -4.62 -0.69
CA HIS A 150 7.73 -4.87 -2.05
C HIS A 150 7.60 -6.34 -2.50
N SER A 151 7.60 -7.28 -1.54
CA SER A 151 7.39 -8.71 -1.80
C SER A 151 6.06 -9.03 -2.50
N LEU A 152 5.03 -8.17 -2.39
CA LEU A 152 3.80 -8.33 -3.17
C LEU A 152 4.11 -8.30 -4.69
N MET A 153 5.02 -7.44 -5.10
CA MET A 153 5.43 -7.24 -6.49
C MET A 153 6.52 -8.23 -6.91
N ASP A 154 7.46 -8.58 -6.04
CA ASP A 154 8.67 -9.32 -6.45
C ASP A 154 8.61 -10.83 -6.19
N ARG A 155 7.97 -11.26 -5.08
CA ARG A 155 8.10 -12.64 -4.58
C ARG A 155 7.73 -13.68 -5.64
N ALA A 156 8.54 -14.74 -5.74
CA ALA A 156 8.19 -15.95 -6.48
C ALA A 156 7.55 -17.00 -5.54
N PRO A 157 6.65 -17.88 -6.03
CA PRO A 157 6.15 -17.97 -7.40
C PRO A 157 5.14 -16.86 -7.75
N THR A 158 4.95 -16.59 -9.05
CA THR A 158 4.11 -15.50 -9.58
C THR A 158 2.61 -15.75 -9.43
N GLU A 159 2.19 -16.88 -8.84
CA GLU A 159 0.80 -17.32 -8.74
C GLU A 159 -0.09 -16.33 -8.00
N ALA A 160 0.43 -15.71 -6.94
CA ALA A 160 -0.26 -14.66 -6.20
C ALA A 160 -0.56 -13.45 -7.09
N ARG A 161 0.42 -13.00 -7.87
CA ARG A 161 0.22 -11.91 -8.83
C ARG A 161 -0.72 -12.31 -9.96
N ALA A 162 -0.65 -13.56 -10.42
CA ALA A 162 -1.59 -14.08 -11.40
C ALA A 162 -3.03 -14.12 -10.85
N ALA A 163 -3.23 -14.39 -9.55
CA ALA A 163 -4.54 -14.33 -8.92
C ALA A 163 -5.10 -12.91 -8.88
N ILE A 164 -4.29 -11.93 -8.47
CA ILE A 164 -4.70 -10.52 -8.47
C ILE A 164 -5.02 -10.03 -9.89
N GLY A 165 -4.16 -10.35 -10.88
CA GLY A 165 -4.35 -9.95 -12.27
C GLY A 165 -5.55 -10.60 -12.98
N ARG A 166 -6.17 -11.65 -12.40
CA ARG A 166 -7.44 -12.20 -12.87
C ARG A 166 -8.65 -11.40 -12.40
N GLU A 167 -8.52 -10.65 -11.32
CA GLU A 167 -9.63 -9.95 -10.65
C GLU A 167 -9.60 -8.44 -10.90
N ALA A 168 -8.43 -7.87 -11.25
CA ALA A 168 -8.25 -6.45 -11.50
C ALA A 168 -7.25 -6.17 -12.62
N SER A 169 -7.45 -5.05 -13.33
CA SER A 169 -6.44 -4.49 -14.23
C SER A 169 -5.38 -3.75 -13.42
N PHE A 170 -4.11 -4.03 -13.70
CA PHE A 170 -2.99 -3.32 -13.11
C PHE A 170 -2.74 -2.02 -13.86
N LEU A 171 -2.76 -0.88 -13.15
CA LEU A 171 -2.55 0.44 -13.74
C LEU A 171 -1.06 0.83 -13.70
N GLY A 172 -0.38 0.45 -12.62
CA GLY A 172 1.00 0.77 -12.36
C GLY A 172 1.33 0.71 -10.88
N ALA A 173 2.60 0.83 -10.54
CA ALA A 173 3.09 0.85 -9.17
C ALA A 173 4.18 1.90 -8.99
N VAL A 174 4.38 2.35 -7.76
CA VAL A 174 5.50 3.19 -7.36
C VAL A 174 6.21 2.51 -6.20
N ARG A 175 7.52 2.33 -6.32
CA ARG A 175 8.37 1.77 -5.28
C ARG A 175 9.07 2.90 -4.54
N PHE A 176 8.81 3.03 -3.25
CA PHE A 176 9.39 4.05 -2.40
C PHE A 176 10.77 3.65 -1.86
N PRO A 177 11.60 4.62 -1.46
CA PRO A 177 12.83 4.31 -0.74
C PRO A 177 12.53 3.68 0.62
N ALA A 178 13.46 2.85 1.08
CA ALA A 178 13.44 2.28 2.42
C ALA A 178 13.29 3.39 3.48
N GLY A 179 12.45 3.14 4.48
CA GLY A 179 12.17 4.11 5.54
C GLY A 179 11.30 5.29 5.15
N VAL A 180 10.61 5.24 3.99
CA VAL A 180 9.66 6.30 3.57
C VAL A 180 8.57 6.56 4.62
N LEU A 181 8.10 5.50 5.31
CA LEU A 181 7.09 5.62 6.36
C LEU A 181 7.74 5.94 7.70
N ARG A 182 8.73 5.13 8.11
CA ARG A 182 9.46 5.24 9.36
C ARG A 182 10.95 5.02 9.08
N ALA A 183 11.78 6.04 9.32
CA ALA A 183 13.23 5.94 9.17
C ALA A 183 13.90 5.39 10.45
N GLN A 184 13.37 4.31 11.01
CA GLN A 184 13.89 3.64 12.20
C GLN A 184 14.25 2.20 11.84
N ALA A 185 15.39 1.73 12.35
CA ALA A 185 15.87 0.38 12.12
C ALA A 185 14.80 -0.68 12.41
N GLY A 186 14.57 -1.58 11.46
CA GLY A 186 13.55 -2.63 11.55
C GLY A 186 12.16 -2.20 11.06
N THR A 187 11.93 -0.90 10.84
CA THR A 187 10.69 -0.34 10.26
C THR A 187 10.96 0.43 8.96
N ASP A 188 12.11 0.16 8.36
CA ASP A 188 12.66 0.78 7.16
C ASP A 188 12.67 -0.16 5.95
N ASP A 189 11.71 -1.09 5.87
CA ASP A 189 11.55 -1.97 4.70
C ASP A 189 10.98 -1.21 3.47
N ILE A 190 11.15 -1.78 2.27
CA ILE A 190 10.69 -1.19 1.01
C ILE A 190 9.16 -1.32 0.90
N VAL A 191 8.52 -0.21 0.51
CA VAL A 191 7.08 -0.09 0.33
C VAL A 191 6.76 0.19 -1.14
N ASP A 192 5.77 -0.52 -1.67
CA ASP A 192 5.19 -0.25 -2.98
C ASP A 192 3.77 0.29 -2.84
N LEU A 193 3.44 1.35 -3.60
CA LEU A 193 2.07 1.73 -3.93
C LEU A 193 1.67 1.04 -5.23
N VAL A 194 0.66 0.18 -5.20
CA VAL A 194 0.09 -0.53 -6.37
C VAL A 194 -1.28 0.06 -6.68
N LEU A 195 -1.48 0.51 -7.91
CA LEU A 195 -2.75 1.04 -8.41
C LEU A 195 -3.43 0.02 -9.32
N LEU A 196 -4.69 -0.27 -9.04
CA LEU A 196 -5.52 -1.23 -9.77
C LEU A 196 -6.87 -0.60 -10.13
N SER A 197 -7.48 -1.06 -11.22
CA SER A 197 -8.89 -0.82 -11.52
C SER A 197 -9.64 -2.14 -11.57
N LYS A 198 -10.88 -2.15 -11.05
CA LYS A 198 -11.76 -3.30 -11.22
C LYS A 198 -12.49 -3.14 -12.56
N PRO A 199 -12.32 -4.05 -13.54
CA PRO A 199 -12.93 -3.89 -14.86
C PRO A 199 -14.46 -3.82 -14.78
N ALA A 200 -15.06 -2.84 -15.45
CA ALA A 200 -16.52 -2.74 -15.54
C ALA A 200 -17.13 -3.91 -16.33
N SER A 201 -16.39 -4.46 -17.29
CA SER A 201 -16.75 -5.65 -18.08
C SER A 201 -16.61 -6.97 -17.31
N GLY A 202 -15.93 -6.95 -16.15
CA GLY A 202 -15.55 -8.15 -15.40
C GLY A 202 -14.31 -8.88 -15.93
N VAL A 203 -13.68 -8.40 -17.01
CA VAL A 203 -12.46 -9.01 -17.59
C VAL A 203 -11.31 -8.00 -17.55
N PRO A 204 -10.19 -8.30 -16.86
CA PRO A 204 -9.00 -7.46 -16.90
C PRO A 204 -8.36 -7.41 -18.29
N ASP A 205 -7.87 -6.23 -18.69
CA ASP A 205 -7.26 -6.02 -20.01
C ASP A 205 -5.86 -6.66 -20.16
N GLY A 206 -5.21 -7.01 -19.05
CA GLY A 206 -3.87 -7.62 -19.02
C GLY A 206 -2.76 -6.78 -19.69
N SER A 207 -3.00 -5.49 -19.89
CA SER A 207 -2.15 -4.60 -20.70
C SER A 207 -0.82 -4.28 -20.04
N VAL A 208 -0.80 -4.11 -18.71
CA VAL A 208 0.42 -3.85 -17.95
C VAL A 208 0.96 -5.15 -17.36
N ARG A 209 2.28 -5.35 -17.49
CA ARG A 209 2.97 -6.56 -17.03
C ARG A 209 3.06 -6.61 -15.52
N PHE A 210 2.01 -7.12 -14.89
CA PHE A 210 1.97 -7.30 -13.43
C PHE A 210 2.63 -8.60 -12.96
N THR A 211 2.50 -9.69 -13.71
CA THR A 211 2.80 -11.04 -13.20
C THR A 211 4.24 -11.48 -13.39
N ARG A 212 4.94 -10.93 -14.38
CA ARG A 212 6.27 -11.40 -14.77
C ARG A 212 7.36 -10.88 -13.82
N SER A 213 8.41 -11.67 -13.70
CA SER A 213 9.61 -11.30 -12.94
C SER A 213 10.84 -11.46 -13.83
N VAL A 214 11.86 -10.67 -13.55
CA VAL A 214 13.16 -10.71 -14.22
C VAL A 214 14.29 -10.73 -13.21
N GLN A 215 15.42 -11.29 -13.63
CA GLN A 215 16.66 -11.21 -12.87
C GLN A 215 17.40 -9.93 -13.24
N VAL A 216 17.79 -9.17 -12.23
CA VAL A 216 18.59 -7.95 -12.38
C VAL A 216 19.87 -8.08 -11.57
N THR A 217 20.94 -7.47 -12.07
CA THR A 217 22.22 -7.42 -11.36
C THR A 217 22.28 -6.15 -10.53
N VAL A 218 22.44 -6.30 -9.22
CA VAL A 218 22.61 -5.21 -8.25
C VAL A 218 24.02 -5.35 -7.68
N ASP A 219 24.93 -4.50 -8.14
CA ASP A 219 26.37 -4.60 -7.89
C ASP A 219 26.93 -5.99 -8.26
N ARG A 220 27.28 -6.81 -7.26
CA ARG A 220 27.87 -8.16 -7.46
C ARG A 220 26.85 -9.30 -7.33
N PHE A 221 25.58 -8.97 -7.13
CA PHE A 221 24.55 -9.95 -6.83
C PHE A 221 23.44 -9.95 -7.86
N ILE A 222 22.80 -11.11 -8.05
CA ILE A 222 21.63 -11.25 -8.91
C ILE A 222 20.42 -11.34 -7.98
N THR A 223 19.45 -10.45 -8.16
CA THR A 223 18.15 -10.50 -7.49
C THR A 223 17.03 -10.59 -8.51
N THR A 224 15.83 -10.92 -8.05
CA THR A 224 14.63 -11.00 -8.89
C THR A 224 13.69 -9.86 -8.53
N ILE A 225 13.29 -9.07 -9.51
CA ILE A 225 12.28 -8.03 -9.35
C ILE A 225 11.11 -8.26 -10.31
N ASN A 226 9.98 -7.60 -10.05
CA ASN A 226 8.90 -7.53 -11.02
C ASN A 226 9.37 -6.89 -12.34
N GLN A 227 9.01 -7.48 -13.49
CA GLN A 227 9.32 -6.93 -14.81
C GLN A 227 8.81 -5.49 -14.97
N TYR A 228 7.72 -5.14 -14.30
CA TYR A 228 7.20 -3.78 -14.32
C TYR A 228 8.25 -2.73 -13.91
N PHE A 229 9.05 -3.00 -12.88
CA PHE A 229 10.06 -2.05 -12.41
C PHE A 229 11.32 -2.04 -13.30
N ASP A 230 11.59 -3.13 -14.01
CA ASP A 230 12.62 -3.18 -15.06
C ASP A 230 12.19 -2.40 -16.30
N ASP A 231 10.91 -2.49 -16.68
CA ASP A 231 10.31 -1.74 -17.79
C ASP A 231 10.12 -0.24 -17.45
N HIS A 232 9.92 0.08 -16.16
CA HIS A 232 9.67 1.43 -15.63
C HIS A 232 10.58 1.78 -14.43
N PRO A 233 11.89 1.91 -14.64
CA PRO A 233 12.82 2.25 -13.57
C PRO A 233 12.52 3.61 -12.93
N GLU A 234 11.92 4.54 -13.67
CA GLU A 234 11.47 5.84 -13.18
C GLU A 234 10.36 5.77 -12.11
N HIS A 235 9.74 4.60 -11.92
CA HIS A 235 8.76 4.36 -10.87
C HIS A 235 9.38 3.79 -9.58
N MET A 236 10.69 3.56 -9.55
CA MET A 236 11.45 3.33 -8.32
C MET A 236 12.07 4.66 -7.87
N LEU A 237 11.59 5.20 -6.75
CA LEU A 237 11.95 6.53 -6.26
C LEU A 237 13.30 6.50 -5.54
N GLY A 238 14.37 6.35 -6.31
CA GLY A 238 15.73 6.22 -5.83
C GLY A 238 16.54 5.23 -6.65
N SER A 239 17.63 4.75 -6.05
CA SER A 239 18.52 3.76 -6.67
C SER A 239 18.44 2.43 -5.94
N ILE A 240 18.42 1.33 -6.69
CA ILE A 240 18.54 -0.01 -6.15
C ILE A 240 19.97 -0.21 -5.61
N CYS A 241 20.09 -0.60 -4.35
CA CYS A 241 21.35 -0.82 -3.68
C CYS A 241 21.37 -2.21 -3.04
N PRO A 242 22.53 -2.90 -3.01
CA PRO A 242 22.61 -4.19 -2.36
C PRO A 242 22.37 -4.05 -0.86
N GLU A 243 21.52 -4.92 -0.30
CA GLU A 243 21.32 -5.06 1.13
C GLU A 243 21.77 -6.45 1.55
N VAL A 244 22.70 -6.52 2.50
CA VAL A 244 23.13 -7.79 3.07
C VAL A 244 22.08 -8.21 4.09
N GLN A 245 21.22 -9.15 3.73
CA GLN A 245 20.37 -9.80 4.72
C GLN A 245 21.15 -10.87 5.51
N ILE A 246 20.73 -11.07 6.76
CA ILE A 246 21.31 -12.05 7.71
C ILE A 246 21.14 -13.49 7.19
N TRP A 247 20.28 -13.71 6.20
CA TRP A 247 20.01 -15.02 5.59
C TRP A 247 21.01 -15.46 4.52
N ASN A 248 22.10 -14.71 4.30
CA ASN A 248 23.07 -14.99 3.24
C ASN A 248 22.44 -15.01 1.83
N THR A 249 21.23 -14.49 1.69
CA THR A 249 20.57 -14.17 0.43
C THR A 249 20.89 -12.74 0.08
N SER A 250 21.32 -12.51 -1.15
CA SER A 250 21.46 -11.18 -1.70
C SER A 250 20.08 -10.56 -1.82
N ASP A 251 19.81 -9.52 -1.05
CA ASP A 251 18.61 -8.71 -1.20
C ASP A 251 19.00 -7.29 -1.62
N PHE A 252 18.00 -6.45 -1.82
CA PHE A 252 18.20 -5.07 -2.20
C PHE A 252 17.35 -4.14 -1.36
N THR A 253 17.82 -2.90 -1.25
CA THR A 253 17.07 -1.77 -0.72
C THR A 253 16.94 -0.70 -1.80
N ILE A 254 16.06 0.28 -1.59
CA ILE A 254 15.97 1.46 -2.44
C ILE A 254 16.47 2.66 -1.64
N GLN A 255 17.59 3.24 -2.08
CA GLN A 255 18.12 4.46 -1.50
C GLN A 255 17.58 5.67 -2.26
N GLY A 256 16.72 6.43 -1.59
CA GLY A 256 16.09 7.63 -2.14
C GLY A 256 16.94 8.88 -1.96
N ALA A 257 16.59 9.92 -2.72
CA ALA A 257 17.06 11.28 -2.50
C ALA A 257 16.40 11.90 -1.24
N ASP A 258 16.66 13.18 -0.97
CA ASP A 258 15.96 13.87 0.10
C ASP A 258 14.44 13.89 -0.11
N ARG A 259 13.70 14.17 0.96
CA ARG A 259 12.24 14.11 0.98
C ARG A 259 11.57 14.99 -0.09
N GLY A 260 12.13 16.14 -0.43
CA GLY A 260 11.58 17.03 -1.45
C GLY A 260 11.75 16.47 -2.86
N ALA A 261 12.92 15.91 -3.15
CA ALA A 261 13.20 15.22 -4.41
C ALA A 261 12.30 13.98 -4.58
N MET A 262 12.22 13.11 -3.56
CA MET A 262 11.34 11.93 -3.58
C MET A 262 9.88 12.30 -3.85
N LEU A 263 9.36 13.36 -3.23
CA LEU A 263 7.99 13.80 -3.46
C LEU A 263 7.77 14.33 -4.89
N THR A 264 8.82 14.85 -5.53
CA THR A 264 8.78 15.30 -6.93
C THR A 264 8.73 14.10 -7.86
N GLU A 265 9.61 13.13 -7.65
CA GLU A 265 9.63 11.86 -8.40
C GLU A 265 8.29 11.11 -8.24
N TYR A 266 7.74 11.06 -7.02
CA TYR A 266 6.45 10.43 -6.75
C TYR A 266 5.31 11.03 -7.59
N ARG A 267 5.25 12.37 -7.67
CA ARG A 267 4.26 13.05 -8.51
C ARG A 267 4.46 12.72 -10.00
N GLN A 268 5.70 12.68 -10.47
CA GLN A 268 6.00 12.34 -11.87
C GLN A 268 5.62 10.89 -12.20
N ALA A 269 5.96 9.94 -11.33
CA ALA A 269 5.58 8.55 -11.50
C ALA A 269 4.06 8.39 -11.56
N LEU A 270 3.32 9.03 -10.66
CA LEU A 270 1.84 9.04 -10.71
C LEU A 270 1.30 9.65 -12.01
N LEU A 271 1.87 10.77 -12.49
CA LEU A 271 1.47 11.36 -13.77
C LEU A 271 1.70 10.40 -14.94
N GLY A 272 2.83 9.70 -14.96
CA GLY A 272 3.15 8.68 -15.96
C GLY A 272 2.15 7.52 -15.95
N ILE A 273 1.87 6.95 -14.78
CA ILE A 273 0.90 5.87 -14.59
C ILE A 273 -0.49 6.28 -15.06
N VAL A 274 -0.96 7.47 -14.65
CA VAL A 274 -2.27 8.00 -15.05
C VAL A 274 -2.33 8.21 -16.56
N GLY A 275 -1.31 8.82 -17.14
CA GLY A 275 -1.22 9.07 -18.59
C GLY A 275 -1.28 7.77 -19.37
N HIS A 276 -0.52 6.76 -18.95
CA HIS A 276 -0.54 5.43 -19.56
C HIS A 276 -1.92 4.77 -19.47
N ALA A 277 -2.53 4.76 -18.29
CA ALA A 277 -3.84 4.12 -18.08
C ALA A 277 -4.95 4.73 -18.97
N ILE A 278 -4.92 6.05 -19.18
CA ILE A 278 -5.87 6.75 -20.07
C ILE A 278 -5.58 6.44 -21.54
N VAL A 279 -4.31 6.47 -21.97
CA VAL A 279 -3.93 6.22 -23.37
C VAL A 279 -4.20 4.76 -23.76
N ALA A 280 -3.93 3.82 -22.86
CA ALA A 280 -4.20 2.39 -23.04
C ALA A 280 -5.70 2.04 -22.94
N GLY A 281 -6.56 2.98 -22.53
CA GLY A 281 -8.01 2.77 -22.41
C GLY A 281 -8.41 1.84 -21.26
N ILE A 282 -7.54 1.65 -20.27
CA ILE A 282 -7.80 0.82 -19.08
C ILE A 282 -8.85 1.49 -18.19
N VAL A 283 -8.75 2.81 -18.06
CA VAL A 283 -9.74 3.65 -17.39
C VAL A 283 -10.41 4.59 -18.39
N PRO A 284 -11.66 5.02 -18.15
CA PRO A 284 -12.33 5.96 -19.03
C PRO A 284 -11.50 7.24 -19.16
N ARG A 285 -11.42 7.78 -20.38
CA ARG A 285 -10.90 9.15 -20.55
C ARG A 285 -11.81 10.09 -19.75
N PRO A 286 -11.24 11.01 -18.95
CA PRO A 286 -12.04 12.05 -18.33
C PRO A 286 -12.89 12.74 -19.39
N ALA A 287 -14.17 13.01 -19.09
CA ALA A 287 -14.95 13.89 -19.94
C ALA A 287 -14.17 15.20 -20.12
N GLU A 288 -14.14 15.76 -21.33
CA GLU A 288 -13.59 17.10 -21.55
C GLU A 288 -14.31 18.04 -20.58
N LEU A 289 -13.59 18.51 -19.57
CA LEU A 289 -14.09 19.56 -18.70
C LEU A 289 -14.27 20.78 -19.60
N ASP A 290 -15.50 21.26 -19.74
CA ASP A 290 -15.73 22.55 -20.37
C ASP A 290 -14.84 23.57 -19.63
N PRO A 291 -13.97 24.32 -20.33
CA PRO A 291 -13.07 25.29 -19.70
C PRO A 291 -13.82 26.39 -18.93
N ALA A 292 -15.12 26.55 -19.15
CA ALA A 292 -16.00 27.41 -18.35
C ALA A 292 -16.45 26.78 -17.02
N THR A 293 -16.36 25.45 -16.89
CA THR A 293 -16.60 24.75 -15.61
C THR A 293 -15.44 25.00 -14.69
N LYS A 294 -15.73 25.52 -13.49
CA LYS A 294 -14.74 25.61 -12.41
C LYS A 294 -14.15 24.20 -12.20
N PRO A 295 -12.83 24.04 -11.99
CA PRO A 295 -12.29 22.73 -11.68
C PRO A 295 -13.08 22.18 -10.50
N PRO A 296 -13.62 20.95 -10.59
CA PRO A 296 -14.49 20.42 -9.56
C PRO A 296 -13.77 20.58 -8.22
N GLY A 297 -14.45 21.17 -7.25
CA GLY A 297 -13.89 21.40 -5.92
C GLY A 297 -13.35 20.11 -5.27
N GLY A 298 -12.80 20.21 -4.07
CA GLY A 298 -12.51 19.02 -3.24
C GLY A 298 -13.76 18.16 -2.99
N TRP A 299 -13.63 17.08 -2.24
CA TRP A 299 -14.77 16.33 -1.73
C TRP A 299 -15.16 16.81 -0.34
N VAL A 300 -16.46 16.72 -0.03
CA VAL A 300 -16.95 16.74 1.35
C VAL A 300 -17.03 15.30 1.83
N ILE A 301 -16.43 15.02 2.98
CA ILE A 301 -16.44 13.72 3.62
C ILE A 301 -17.64 13.68 4.58
N SER A 302 -18.58 12.78 4.35
CA SER A 302 -19.70 12.53 5.25
C SER A 302 -19.72 11.07 5.72
N GLY A 303 -20.34 10.84 6.87
CA GLY A 303 -20.58 9.47 7.34
C GLY A 303 -19.33 8.67 7.70
N ALA A 304 -18.19 9.32 7.92
CA ALA A 304 -16.94 8.65 8.24
C ALA A 304 -17.03 7.91 9.58
N ARG A 305 -16.84 6.59 9.55
CA ARG A 305 -16.89 5.75 10.76
C ARG A 305 -16.03 4.51 10.62
N ARG A 306 -15.63 3.97 11.77
CA ARG A 306 -14.88 2.71 11.81
C ARG A 306 -15.79 1.54 11.51
N TYR A 307 -15.38 0.70 10.59
CA TYR A 307 -16.09 -0.52 10.23
C TYR A 307 -15.19 -1.51 9.53
N LEU A 308 -15.22 -2.75 10.00
CA LEU A 308 -14.52 -3.88 9.39
C LEU A 308 -15.53 -4.71 8.58
N PRO A 309 -15.48 -4.67 7.23
CA PRO A 309 -16.26 -5.56 6.36
C PRO A 309 -15.99 -7.03 6.64
N ASP A 310 -17.01 -7.89 6.51
CA ASP A 310 -16.88 -9.33 6.76
C ASP A 310 -15.87 -10.00 5.82
N ALA A 311 -15.82 -9.54 4.56
CA ALA A 311 -14.84 -9.97 3.57
C ALA A 311 -13.38 -9.81 4.03
N LEU A 312 -13.11 -8.92 4.99
CA LEU A 312 -11.78 -8.65 5.54
C LEU A 312 -11.51 -9.34 6.89
N LYS A 313 -12.54 -9.90 7.54
CA LYS A 313 -12.42 -10.69 8.78
C LYS A 313 -11.81 -12.06 8.49
N ASP A 314 -12.28 -12.69 7.41
CA ASP A 314 -11.95 -14.07 7.05
C ASP A 314 -11.15 -14.16 5.73
N ALA A 315 -10.45 -13.08 5.35
CA ALA A 315 -9.79 -12.92 4.06
C ALA A 315 -8.59 -13.89 3.85
N GLY A 316 -8.81 -15.21 3.92
CA GLY A 316 -7.77 -16.23 3.78
C GLY A 316 -6.57 -15.98 4.68
N ILE A 317 -6.79 -15.37 5.86
CA ILE A 317 -5.73 -15.03 6.80
C ILE A 317 -4.96 -16.32 7.11
N PRO A 318 -3.67 -16.44 6.75
CA PRO A 318 -2.93 -17.68 6.91
C PRO A 318 -2.97 -18.17 8.36
N GLU A 319 -3.19 -19.47 8.55
CA GLU A 319 -3.18 -20.05 9.89
C GLU A 319 -1.83 -19.76 10.57
N GLY A 320 -1.87 -19.22 11.80
CA GLY A 320 -0.66 -18.81 12.52
C GLY A 320 -0.24 -17.35 12.32
N SER A 321 -0.87 -16.57 11.43
CA SER A 321 -0.59 -15.12 11.31
C SER A 321 -1.16 -14.28 12.46
N ARG A 322 -1.78 -14.89 13.48
CA ARG A 322 -2.34 -14.21 14.67
C ARG A 322 -1.31 -13.38 15.44
N PHE A 323 -0.01 -13.65 15.31
CA PHE A 323 1.03 -12.78 15.89
C PHE A 323 1.10 -11.39 15.22
N LEU A 324 0.55 -11.25 14.01
CA LEU A 324 0.39 -9.98 13.30
C LEU A 324 -0.87 -9.22 13.77
N ASP A 325 -1.81 -9.88 14.44
CA ASP A 325 -3.02 -9.26 15.00
C ASP A 325 -2.87 -8.91 16.48
N ARG A 326 -1.97 -9.61 17.19
CA ARG A 326 -1.69 -9.41 18.61
C ARG A 326 -0.19 -9.52 18.86
N PRO A 327 0.53 -8.40 18.83
CA PRO A 327 1.96 -8.41 19.10
C PRO A 327 2.19 -8.81 20.57
N PRO A 328 3.25 -9.57 20.86
CA PRO A 328 3.64 -9.82 22.25
C PRO A 328 4.01 -8.50 22.93
N GLU A 329 3.93 -8.48 24.27
CA GLU A 329 4.46 -7.36 25.04
C GLU A 329 5.89 -7.06 24.57
N PRO A 330 6.23 -5.78 24.30
CA PRO A 330 7.59 -5.43 23.96
C PRO A 330 8.51 -5.97 25.04
N PRO A 331 9.66 -6.57 24.69
CA PRO A 331 10.67 -6.86 25.69
C PRO A 331 10.98 -5.55 26.44
N ALA A 332 11.15 -5.63 27.76
CA ALA A 332 11.56 -4.47 28.55
C ALA A 332 12.76 -3.82 27.85
N ARG A 333 12.64 -2.52 27.52
CA ARG A 333 13.77 -1.78 26.93
C ARG A 333 14.97 -2.00 27.85
N PRO A 334 16.14 -2.43 27.33
CA PRO A 334 17.35 -2.43 28.14
C PRO A 334 17.53 -1.02 28.70
N GLU A 335 17.84 -0.92 29.99
CA GLU A 335 18.12 0.38 30.61
C GLU A 335 19.20 1.09 29.77
N PRO A 336 19.03 2.39 29.46
CA PRO A 336 20.07 3.12 28.77
C PRO A 336 21.38 2.95 29.56
N PRO A 337 22.53 2.75 28.89
CA PRO A 337 23.79 2.63 29.59
C PRO A 337 23.95 3.83 30.52
N SER A 338 24.27 3.57 31.79
CA SER A 338 24.60 4.63 32.74
C SER A 338 25.83 5.36 32.20
N ILE A 339 25.60 6.47 31.49
CA ILE A 339 26.66 7.43 31.22
C ILE A 339 26.83 8.19 32.53
N ASP A 340 27.83 7.80 33.30
CA ASP A 340 28.35 8.65 34.37
C ASP A 340 28.93 9.89 33.67
N LEU A 341 28.38 11.07 34.01
CA LEU A 341 28.74 12.36 33.40
C LEU A 341 30.16 12.81 33.80
#